data_AF-A0A399EM91-F1
#
_entry.id   AF-A0A399EM91-F1
#
_cell.length_a   1.000
_cell.length_b   1.000
_cell.length_c   1.000
_cell.angle_alpha   90.00
_cell.angle_beta   90.00
_cell.angle_gamma   90.00
#
_symmetry.space_group_name_H-M   'P 1'
#
loop_
_entity.id
_entity.type
_entity.pdbx_description
1 polymer ?
#
loop_
_entity_poly.entity_id
_entity_poly.type
_entity_poly.pdbx_seq_one_letter_code
_entity_poly.pdbx_strand_id
1 'polypeptide(L)'
;MTEGTTYSGFVAIVGKPNVGKSTLLNALLGVKVAPITPKPQTTRKRVRGIHTEGDRQIVFVDTPGWHEAADALSEYMIRQIVEALAEVNLVLWVVDLRHPPTHEDELVARALKARPQGIPVLLVGNKLDAAKRPEAAMEAYAELLPGVERRMLSATHEGAVAELRAEILAMLPEGPFFYPPDFSRSDQSPQEWSAEIVREEAMKRLREEIPYSIATKTEEFTERPNGMVYIRTVLYVEREAHKPILIGKDGRMLREIGTAARKQLSVFLARPVYLELEVKVYPNWRKDPEALRELGYE
;
A
#
# COMPACT_ATOMS: atom_id res chain seq x y z
N MET A 1 32.18 -22.81 6.03
CA MET A 1 30.84 -22.91 6.64
C MET A 1 29.88 -23.06 5.48
N THR A 2 29.26 -24.22 5.32
CA THR A 2 28.27 -24.42 4.26
C THR A 2 27.08 -23.50 4.57
N GLU A 3 26.92 -22.42 3.80
CA GLU A 3 25.71 -21.60 3.83
C GLU A 3 24.52 -22.55 3.63
N GLY A 4 23.63 -22.61 4.62
CA GLY A 4 22.43 -23.45 4.53
C GLY A 4 21.58 -23.00 3.33
N THR A 5 20.85 -23.94 2.72
CA THR A 5 19.91 -23.63 1.65
C THR A 5 18.91 -22.58 2.13
N THR A 6 18.74 -21.50 1.35
CA THR A 6 17.77 -20.44 1.62
C THR A 6 16.66 -20.45 0.58
N TYR A 7 15.50 -19.92 0.95
CA TYR A 7 14.33 -19.78 0.08
C TYR A 7 13.89 -18.33 0.03
N SER A 8 13.71 -17.77 -1.17
CA SER A 8 13.30 -16.38 -1.30
C SER A 8 12.48 -16.12 -2.53
N GLY A 9 11.53 -15.18 -2.44
CA GLY A 9 10.72 -14.80 -3.57
C GLY A 9 9.91 -13.52 -3.35
N PHE A 10 9.46 -12.96 -4.46
CA PHE A 10 8.59 -11.81 -4.50
C PHE A 10 7.12 -12.23 -4.56
N VAL A 11 6.26 -11.55 -3.80
CA VAL A 11 4.82 -11.83 -3.70
C VAL A 11 4.03 -10.55 -3.96
N ALA A 12 3.35 -10.46 -5.10
CA ALA A 12 2.49 -9.31 -5.39
C ALA A 12 1.17 -9.42 -4.63
N ILE A 13 0.71 -8.31 -4.03
CA ILE A 13 -0.62 -8.19 -3.45
C ILE A 13 -1.45 -7.29 -4.35
N VAL A 14 -2.44 -7.87 -5.04
CA VAL A 14 -3.25 -7.18 -6.06
C VAL A 14 -4.74 -7.30 -5.78
N GLY A 15 -5.53 -6.41 -6.37
CA GLY A 15 -6.98 -6.32 -6.14
C GLY A 15 -7.48 -4.89 -6.30
N LYS A 16 -8.80 -4.72 -6.42
CA LYS A 16 -9.39 -3.38 -6.56
C LYS A 16 -9.15 -2.50 -5.32
N PRO A 17 -9.38 -1.19 -5.38
CA PRO A 17 -9.30 -0.33 -4.20
C PRO A 17 -10.14 -0.84 -3.03
N ASN A 18 -9.71 -0.54 -1.81
CA ASN A 18 -10.44 -0.81 -0.57
C ASN A 18 -10.73 -2.29 -0.22
N VAL A 19 -10.22 -3.29 -0.94
CA VAL A 19 -10.35 -4.72 -0.54
C VAL A 19 -9.51 -5.09 0.69
N GLY A 20 -8.57 -4.23 1.09
CA GLY A 20 -7.72 -4.42 2.28
C GLY A 20 -6.31 -4.94 2.01
N LYS A 21 -5.73 -4.67 0.83
CA LYS A 21 -4.36 -5.06 0.45
C LYS A 21 -3.31 -4.59 1.47
N SER A 22 -3.24 -3.28 1.74
CA SER A 22 -2.28 -2.71 2.68
C SER A 22 -2.55 -3.12 4.13
N THR A 23 -3.81 -3.40 4.50
CA THR A 23 -4.14 -4.01 5.80
C THR A 23 -3.55 -5.40 5.90
N LEU A 24 -3.71 -6.22 4.86
CA LEU A 24 -3.14 -7.56 4.79
C LEU A 24 -1.60 -7.52 4.81
N LEU A 25 -0.97 -6.62 4.06
CA LEU A 25 0.49 -6.43 4.08
C LEU A 25 0.99 -6.14 5.49
N ASN A 26 0.40 -5.14 6.16
CA ASN A 26 0.81 -4.75 7.51
C ASN A 26 0.63 -5.91 8.50
N ALA A 27 -0.44 -6.69 8.36
CA ALA A 27 -0.70 -7.86 9.21
C ALA A 27 0.29 -9.01 8.93
N LEU A 28 0.62 -9.27 7.66
CA LEU A 28 1.62 -10.28 7.26
C LEU A 28 3.00 -9.93 7.83
N LEU A 29 3.35 -8.64 7.87
CA LEU A 29 4.62 -8.15 8.42
C LEU A 29 4.63 -7.99 9.94
N GLY A 30 3.46 -7.94 10.58
CA GLY A 30 3.30 -7.65 12.00
C GLY A 30 3.59 -6.18 12.38
N VAL A 31 3.85 -5.32 11.39
CA VAL A 31 4.15 -3.91 11.58
C VAL A 31 3.51 -3.07 10.47
N LYS A 32 3.21 -1.80 10.75
CA LYS A 32 2.66 -0.88 9.76
C LYS A 32 3.77 -0.38 8.83
N VAL A 33 3.73 -0.78 7.56
CA VAL A 33 4.63 -0.34 6.48
C VAL A 33 3.91 0.25 5.27
N ALA A 34 2.58 0.19 5.22
CA ALA A 34 1.79 0.76 4.14
C ALA A 34 0.62 1.60 4.70
N PRO A 35 0.24 2.69 4.02
CA PRO A 35 -0.84 3.54 4.48
C PRO A 35 -2.21 2.85 4.37
N ILE A 36 -3.11 3.13 5.31
CA ILE A 36 -4.47 2.59 5.35
C ILE A 36 -5.49 3.73 5.49
N THR A 37 -6.41 3.84 4.54
CA THR A 37 -7.62 4.67 4.65
C THR A 37 -8.82 3.97 4.01
N PRO A 38 -10.06 4.24 4.46
CA PRO A 38 -11.27 3.77 3.78
C PRO A 38 -11.48 4.43 2.40
N LYS A 39 -10.70 5.45 2.06
CA LYS A 39 -10.77 6.13 0.76
C LYS A 39 -10.07 5.30 -0.32
N PRO A 40 -10.69 5.11 -1.50
CA PRO A 40 -10.01 4.48 -2.63
C PRO A 40 -8.75 5.28 -3.02
N GLN A 41 -7.88 4.66 -3.84
CA GLN A 41 -6.62 5.26 -4.30
C GLN A 41 -5.67 5.66 -3.15
N THR A 42 -5.65 4.88 -2.06
CA THR A 42 -4.71 5.04 -0.95
C THR A 42 -3.29 4.79 -1.42
N THR A 43 -2.97 3.58 -1.89
CA THR A 43 -1.63 3.22 -2.38
C THR A 43 -1.47 3.73 -3.81
N ARG A 44 -0.44 4.55 -4.04
CA ARG A 44 -0.14 5.12 -5.37
C ARG A 44 1.20 4.66 -5.94
N LYS A 45 2.13 4.26 -5.08
CA LYS A 45 3.45 3.71 -5.44
C LYS A 45 3.52 2.28 -4.93
N ARG A 46 4.39 1.46 -5.54
CA ARG A 46 4.74 0.15 -4.97
C ARG A 46 5.44 0.36 -3.64
N VAL A 47 5.10 -0.48 -2.66
CA VAL A 47 5.82 -0.57 -1.39
C VAL A 47 6.32 -2.00 -1.26
N ARG A 48 7.63 -2.17 -1.01
CA ARG A 48 8.15 -3.49 -0.69
C ARG A 48 8.12 -3.70 0.81
N GLY A 49 7.55 -4.84 1.20
CA GLY A 49 7.47 -5.29 2.58
C GLY A 49 8.32 -6.53 2.77
N ILE A 50 9.28 -6.50 3.69
CA ILE A 50 10.27 -7.57 3.85
C ILE A 50 9.97 -8.38 5.10
N HIS A 51 9.75 -9.69 4.90
CA HIS A 51 9.59 -10.66 5.98
C HIS A 51 10.63 -11.75 5.86
N THR A 52 11.57 -11.79 6.80
CA THR A 52 12.54 -12.89 6.94
C THR A 52 12.22 -13.69 8.20
N GLU A 53 12.17 -15.01 8.04
CA GLU A 53 11.96 -15.99 9.12
C GLU A 53 12.83 -17.22 8.84
N GLY A 54 13.82 -17.48 9.70
CA GLY A 54 14.75 -18.59 9.54
C GLY A 54 15.52 -18.52 8.22
N ASP A 55 15.43 -19.57 7.42
CA ASP A 55 16.05 -19.74 6.09
C ASP A 55 15.18 -19.20 4.94
N ARG A 56 14.11 -18.42 5.24
CA ARG A 56 13.13 -17.95 4.26
C ARG A 56 12.95 -16.44 4.26
N GLN A 57 12.82 -15.84 3.07
CA GLN A 57 12.53 -14.41 2.91
C GLN A 57 11.46 -14.13 1.87
N ILE A 58 10.36 -13.51 2.30
CA ILE A 58 9.31 -12.99 1.43
C ILE A 58 9.56 -11.50 1.19
N VAL A 59 9.54 -11.09 -0.07
CA VAL A 59 9.45 -9.67 -0.46
C VAL A 59 8.05 -9.41 -1.01
N PHE A 60 7.16 -8.90 -0.16
CA PHE A 60 5.84 -8.48 -0.58
C PHE A 60 5.94 -7.22 -1.44
N VAL A 61 5.11 -7.12 -2.47
CA VAL A 61 4.95 -5.94 -3.30
C VAL A 61 3.49 -5.50 -3.22
N ASP A 62 3.19 -4.50 -2.39
CA ASP A 62 1.85 -3.89 -2.35
C ASP A 62 1.67 -2.99 -3.55
N THR A 63 0.62 -3.22 -4.33
CA THR A 63 0.35 -2.46 -5.54
C THR A 63 -0.81 -1.48 -5.32
N PRO A 64 -0.87 -0.39 -6.11
CA PRO A 64 -2.09 0.41 -6.22
C PRO A 64 -3.33 -0.45 -6.49
N GLY A 65 -4.50 0.06 -6.09
CA GLY A 65 -5.76 -0.60 -6.46
C GLY A 65 -6.04 -0.45 -7.95
N TRP A 66 -6.35 -1.56 -8.62
CA TRP A 66 -6.69 -1.53 -10.04
C TRP A 66 -8.00 -0.76 -10.27
N HIS A 67 -7.97 0.22 -11.16
CA HIS A 67 -9.13 1.01 -11.59
C HIS A 67 -8.92 1.42 -13.05
N GLU A 68 -9.96 1.97 -13.69
CA GLU A 68 -9.84 2.49 -15.05
C GLU A 68 -8.94 3.72 -15.10
N ALA A 69 -8.09 3.81 -16.13
CA ALA A 69 -7.24 4.97 -16.35
C ALA A 69 -8.09 6.20 -16.71
N ALA A 70 -7.95 7.26 -15.93
CA ALA A 70 -8.62 8.55 -16.18
C ALA A 70 -7.64 9.73 -16.34
N ASP A 71 -6.42 9.59 -15.80
CA ASP A 71 -5.35 10.59 -15.85
C ASP A 71 -3.97 9.91 -15.85
N ALA A 72 -2.90 10.71 -15.97
CA ALA A 72 -1.53 10.21 -16.03
C ALA A 72 -1.10 9.51 -14.72
N LEU A 73 -1.66 9.91 -13.57
CA LEU A 73 -1.46 9.21 -12.30
C LEU A 73 -2.10 7.82 -12.33
N SER A 74 -3.32 7.68 -12.86
CA SER A 74 -3.97 6.38 -13.04
C SER A 74 -3.20 5.48 -14.00
N GLU A 75 -2.72 6.00 -15.11
CA GLU A 75 -1.86 5.26 -16.04
C GLU A 75 -0.57 4.77 -15.36
N TYR A 76 0.08 5.65 -14.58
CA TYR A 76 1.22 5.29 -13.76
C TYR A 76 0.88 4.15 -12.78
N MET A 77 -0.21 4.27 -12.03
CA MET A 77 -0.65 3.24 -11.09
C MET A 77 -0.90 1.88 -11.77
N ILE A 78 -1.47 1.86 -12.97
CA ILE A 78 -1.67 0.61 -13.73
C ILE A 78 -0.32 0.02 -14.16
N ARG A 79 0.61 0.83 -14.68
CA ARG A 79 1.97 0.36 -15.03
C ARG A 79 2.66 -0.30 -13.84
N GLN A 80 2.58 0.31 -12.67
CA GLN A 80 3.15 -0.26 -11.44
C GLN A 80 2.58 -1.64 -11.10
N ILE A 81 1.29 -1.89 -11.35
CA ILE A 81 0.69 -3.21 -11.13
C ILE A 81 1.20 -4.22 -12.18
N VAL A 82 1.23 -3.83 -13.46
CA VAL A 82 1.70 -4.71 -14.54
C VAL A 82 3.16 -5.13 -14.32
N GLU A 83 4.01 -4.18 -13.96
CA GLU A 83 5.41 -4.47 -13.63
C GLU A 83 5.54 -5.38 -12.40
N ALA A 84 4.74 -5.15 -11.35
CA ALA A 84 4.73 -6.04 -10.18
C ALA A 84 4.33 -7.48 -10.54
N LEU A 85 3.42 -7.69 -11.50
CA LEU A 85 3.02 -9.03 -11.95
C LEU A 85 4.09 -9.73 -12.79
N ALA A 86 5.06 -9.00 -13.36
CA ALA A 86 6.11 -9.56 -14.19
C ALA A 86 7.29 -10.13 -13.39
N GLU A 87 7.48 -9.67 -12.15
CA GLU A 87 8.70 -9.92 -11.35
C GLU A 87 8.45 -10.81 -10.11
N VAL A 88 7.31 -11.51 -10.03
CA VAL A 88 6.88 -12.22 -8.81
C VAL A 88 6.84 -13.73 -8.96
N ASN A 89 7.02 -14.42 -7.83
CA ASN A 89 6.91 -15.86 -7.71
C ASN A 89 5.49 -16.31 -7.31
N LEU A 90 4.70 -15.42 -6.71
CA LEU A 90 3.32 -15.67 -6.30
C LEU A 90 2.51 -14.37 -6.36
N VAL A 91 1.22 -14.49 -6.70
CA VAL A 91 0.27 -13.37 -6.63
C VAL A 91 -0.82 -13.68 -5.62
N LEU A 92 -1.02 -12.77 -4.67
CA LEU A 92 -2.19 -12.74 -3.79
C LEU A 92 -3.24 -11.83 -4.42
N TRP A 93 -4.29 -12.42 -4.98
CA TRP A 93 -5.45 -11.66 -5.44
C TRP A 93 -6.44 -11.47 -4.29
N VAL A 94 -6.44 -10.28 -3.70
CA VAL A 94 -7.29 -9.93 -2.56
C VAL A 94 -8.65 -9.41 -3.05
N VAL A 95 -9.73 -10.00 -2.54
CA VAL A 95 -11.11 -9.63 -2.87
C VAL A 95 -11.93 -9.35 -1.61
N ASP A 96 -13.05 -8.65 -1.73
CA ASP A 96 -13.93 -8.29 -0.60
C ASP A 96 -15.15 -9.21 -0.55
N LEU A 97 -15.21 -10.09 0.47
CA LEU A 97 -16.26 -11.11 0.60
C LEU A 97 -17.63 -10.55 1.00
N ARG A 98 -17.75 -9.25 1.26
CA ARG A 98 -19.03 -8.63 1.66
C ARG A 98 -20.01 -8.49 0.48
N HIS A 99 -19.51 -8.57 -0.74
CA HIS A 99 -20.30 -8.40 -1.96
C HIS A 99 -19.76 -9.30 -3.10
N PRO A 100 -20.57 -9.63 -4.12
CA PRO A 100 -20.09 -10.31 -5.33
C PRO A 100 -19.08 -9.43 -6.11
N PRO A 101 -18.37 -10.00 -7.10
CA PRO A 101 -17.43 -9.24 -7.92
C PRO A 101 -18.06 -8.03 -8.59
N THR A 102 -17.31 -6.92 -8.67
CA THR A 102 -17.67 -5.74 -9.45
C THR A 102 -16.88 -5.68 -10.76
N HIS A 103 -17.21 -4.71 -11.62
CA HIS A 103 -16.45 -4.43 -12.85
C HIS A 103 -14.95 -4.23 -12.56
N GLU A 104 -14.57 -3.55 -11.48
CA GLU A 104 -13.15 -3.39 -11.12
C GLU A 104 -12.47 -4.72 -10.76
N ASP A 105 -13.19 -5.66 -10.15
CA ASP A 105 -12.66 -7.00 -9.88
C ASP A 105 -12.48 -7.79 -11.18
N GLU A 106 -13.39 -7.62 -12.15
CA GLU A 106 -13.23 -8.18 -13.49
C GLU A 106 -12.00 -7.62 -14.21
N LEU A 107 -11.69 -6.31 -14.05
CA LEU A 107 -10.47 -5.70 -14.57
C LEU A 107 -9.22 -6.39 -14.01
N VAL A 108 -9.18 -6.60 -12.68
CA VAL A 108 -8.08 -7.32 -12.03
C VAL A 108 -7.97 -8.74 -12.57
N ALA A 109 -9.08 -9.47 -12.65
CA ALA A 109 -9.09 -10.84 -13.17
C ALA A 109 -8.60 -10.91 -14.61
N ARG A 110 -8.96 -9.95 -15.48
CA ARG A 110 -8.43 -9.86 -16.86
C ARG A 110 -6.92 -9.65 -16.87
N ALA A 111 -6.39 -8.76 -16.04
CA ALA A 111 -4.94 -8.56 -15.92
C ALA A 111 -4.23 -9.82 -15.42
N LEU A 112 -4.80 -10.51 -14.44
CA LEU A 112 -4.27 -11.78 -13.92
C LEU A 112 -4.29 -12.90 -14.95
N LYS A 113 -5.26 -12.94 -15.88
CA LYS A 113 -5.24 -13.87 -17.01
C LYS A 113 -4.10 -13.60 -17.98
N ALA A 114 -3.69 -12.34 -18.12
CA ALA A 114 -2.62 -11.91 -19.01
C ALA A 114 -1.21 -11.97 -18.37
N ARG A 115 -1.10 -12.37 -17.10
CA ARG A 115 0.18 -12.50 -16.39
C ARG A 115 1.07 -13.57 -17.05
N PRO A 116 2.40 -13.54 -16.83
CA PRO A 116 3.31 -14.60 -17.28
C PRO A 116 2.84 -16.01 -16.85
N GLN A 117 2.94 -16.97 -17.76
CA GLN A 117 2.58 -18.36 -17.44
C GLN A 117 3.47 -18.93 -16.33
N GLY A 118 2.91 -19.82 -15.50
CA GLY A 118 3.63 -20.48 -14.42
C GLY A 118 3.63 -19.72 -13.08
N ILE A 119 3.21 -18.45 -13.05
CA ILE A 119 3.07 -17.72 -11.78
C ILE A 119 1.76 -18.16 -11.08
N PRO A 120 1.81 -18.79 -9.89
CA PRO A 120 0.62 -19.15 -9.13
C PRO A 120 -0.15 -17.91 -8.64
N VAL A 121 -1.48 -18.05 -8.56
CA VAL A 121 -2.36 -17.03 -7.98
C VAL A 121 -3.14 -17.68 -6.84
N LEU A 122 -3.07 -17.04 -5.67
CA LEU A 122 -3.89 -17.37 -4.50
C LEU A 122 -4.99 -16.33 -4.38
N LEU A 123 -6.25 -16.76 -4.51
CA LEU A 123 -7.42 -15.91 -4.28
C LEU A 123 -7.67 -15.79 -2.77
N VAL A 124 -7.44 -14.60 -2.24
CA VAL A 124 -7.59 -14.27 -0.82
C VAL A 124 -8.88 -13.47 -0.62
N GLY A 125 -9.94 -14.15 -0.20
CA GLY A 125 -11.19 -13.53 0.21
C GLY A 125 -11.04 -12.86 1.58
N ASN A 126 -11.02 -11.53 1.60
CA ASN A 126 -10.83 -10.74 2.81
C ASN A 126 -12.17 -10.25 3.40
N LYS A 127 -12.11 -9.72 4.63
CA LYS A 127 -13.23 -9.17 5.41
C LYS A 127 -14.30 -10.20 5.73
N LEU A 128 -13.87 -11.44 5.98
CA LEU A 128 -14.72 -12.56 6.37
C LEU A 128 -15.58 -12.22 7.61
N ASP A 129 -15.04 -11.46 8.54
CA ASP A 129 -15.70 -11.00 9.77
C ASP A 129 -16.98 -10.17 9.52
N ALA A 130 -17.09 -9.54 8.35
CA ALA A 130 -18.20 -8.68 7.98
C ALA A 130 -19.03 -9.23 6.80
N ALA A 131 -18.70 -10.42 6.30
CA ALA A 131 -19.34 -11.03 5.14
C ALA A 131 -20.64 -11.76 5.53
N LYS A 132 -21.73 -11.51 4.79
CA LYS A 132 -23.02 -12.17 5.02
C LYS A 132 -23.16 -13.52 4.31
N ARG A 133 -22.50 -13.69 3.17
CA ARG A 133 -22.54 -14.89 2.31
C ARG A 133 -21.16 -15.17 1.71
N PRO A 134 -20.13 -15.41 2.55
CA PRO A 134 -18.73 -15.47 2.09
C PRO A 134 -18.47 -16.56 1.06
N GLU A 135 -19.09 -17.73 1.17
CA GLU A 135 -18.90 -18.85 0.25
C GLU A 135 -19.41 -18.52 -1.15
N ALA A 136 -20.61 -17.95 -1.24
CA ALA A 136 -21.21 -17.55 -2.51
C ALA A 136 -20.42 -16.41 -3.18
N ALA A 137 -19.90 -15.46 -2.39
CA ALA A 137 -19.03 -14.41 -2.91
C ALA A 137 -17.71 -15.00 -3.44
N MET A 138 -17.06 -15.86 -2.65
CA MET A 138 -15.81 -16.53 -3.02
C MET A 138 -15.96 -17.37 -4.30
N GLU A 139 -17.08 -18.09 -4.46
CA GLU A 139 -17.37 -18.84 -5.67
C GLU A 139 -17.48 -17.93 -6.90
N ALA A 140 -18.24 -16.84 -6.80
CA ALA A 140 -18.36 -15.86 -7.89
C ALA A 140 -17.01 -15.21 -8.27
N TYR A 141 -16.13 -14.92 -7.30
CA TYR A 141 -14.77 -14.44 -7.61
C TYR A 141 -13.93 -15.52 -8.31
N ALA A 142 -14.05 -16.77 -7.89
CA ALA A 142 -13.29 -17.86 -8.49
C ALA A 142 -13.72 -18.19 -9.93
N GLU A 143 -14.98 -17.92 -10.30
CA GLU A 143 -15.45 -18.02 -11.70
C GLU A 143 -14.72 -17.05 -12.63
N LEU A 144 -14.30 -15.88 -12.12
CA LEU A 144 -13.54 -14.91 -12.92
C LEU A 144 -12.14 -15.41 -13.27
N LEU A 145 -11.53 -16.26 -12.45
CA LEU A 145 -10.21 -16.86 -12.68
C LEU A 145 -10.20 -18.34 -12.24
N PRO A 146 -10.73 -19.26 -13.07
CA PRO A 146 -10.88 -20.66 -12.69
C PRO A 146 -9.54 -21.35 -12.39
N GLY A 147 -9.56 -22.31 -11.47
CA GLY A 147 -8.40 -23.15 -11.12
C GLY A 147 -7.43 -22.54 -10.10
N VAL A 148 -7.71 -21.35 -9.57
CA VAL A 148 -6.90 -20.75 -8.49
C VAL A 148 -7.23 -21.36 -7.13
N GLU A 149 -6.21 -21.48 -6.29
CA GLU A 149 -6.37 -21.80 -4.88
C GLU A 149 -7.07 -20.65 -4.14
N ARG A 150 -7.80 -20.99 -3.07
CA ARG A 150 -8.70 -20.05 -2.37
C ARG A 150 -8.46 -20.08 -0.88
N ARG A 151 -8.36 -18.92 -0.24
CA ARG A 151 -8.35 -18.75 1.21
C ARG A 151 -9.34 -17.66 1.60
N MET A 152 -10.11 -17.88 2.66
CA MET A 152 -11.00 -16.87 3.24
C MET A 152 -10.46 -16.46 4.59
N LEU A 153 -10.29 -15.16 4.83
CA LEU A 153 -9.77 -14.64 6.08
C LEU A 153 -10.29 -13.24 6.38
N SER A 154 -10.00 -12.77 7.58
CA SER A 154 -10.00 -11.34 7.88
C SER A 154 -8.57 -10.89 8.09
N ALA A 155 -8.13 -9.83 7.38
CA ALA A 155 -6.80 -9.26 7.52
C ALA A 155 -6.54 -8.70 8.93
N THR A 156 -7.57 -8.55 9.76
CA THR A 156 -7.45 -8.17 11.17
C THR A 156 -7.40 -9.36 12.13
N HIS A 157 -7.50 -10.59 11.63
CA HIS A 157 -7.42 -11.80 12.45
C HIS A 157 -6.01 -12.40 12.40
N GLU A 158 -5.23 -12.20 13.46
CA GLU A 158 -3.80 -12.54 13.51
C GLU A 158 -3.50 -14.02 13.19
N GLY A 159 -4.28 -14.97 13.74
CA GLY A 159 -4.06 -16.41 13.51
C GLY A 159 -4.16 -16.81 12.03
N ALA A 160 -5.29 -16.49 11.38
CA ALA A 160 -5.49 -16.74 9.96
C ALA A 160 -4.43 -16.05 9.05
N VAL A 161 -3.97 -14.85 9.42
CA VAL A 161 -2.89 -14.18 8.68
C VAL A 161 -1.54 -14.88 8.88
N ALA A 162 -1.26 -15.40 10.09
CA ALA A 162 -0.06 -16.18 10.35
C ALA A 162 -0.06 -17.52 9.59
N GLU A 163 -1.20 -18.19 9.49
CA GLU A 163 -1.37 -19.40 8.67
C GLU A 163 -1.11 -19.11 7.19
N LEU A 164 -1.71 -18.03 6.66
CA LEU A 164 -1.45 -17.60 5.27
C LEU A 164 0.04 -17.29 5.06
N ARG A 165 0.71 -16.63 6.03
CA ARG A 165 2.14 -16.34 5.94
C ARG A 165 2.98 -17.62 5.88
N ALA A 166 2.69 -18.60 6.74
CA ALA A 166 3.38 -19.88 6.75
C ALA A 166 3.21 -20.64 5.42
N GLU A 167 2.01 -20.60 4.85
CA GLU A 167 1.74 -21.16 3.53
C GLU A 167 2.57 -20.49 2.42
N ILE A 168 2.61 -19.16 2.40
CA ILE A 168 3.41 -18.40 1.44
C ILE A 168 4.90 -18.73 1.59
N LEU A 169 5.41 -18.80 2.83
CA LEU A 169 6.80 -19.18 3.11
C LEU A 169 7.12 -20.55 2.51
N ALA A 170 6.21 -21.52 2.62
CA ALA A 170 6.38 -22.88 2.09
C ALA A 170 6.43 -22.93 0.56
N MET A 171 5.81 -21.97 -0.14
CA MET A 171 5.79 -21.88 -1.60
C MET A 171 7.03 -21.20 -2.21
N LEU A 172 7.91 -20.62 -1.39
CA LEU A 172 9.07 -19.87 -1.90
C LEU A 172 10.06 -20.80 -2.62
N PRO A 173 10.58 -20.39 -3.79
CA PRO A 173 11.62 -21.15 -4.46
C PRO A 173 12.95 -21.05 -3.70
N GLU A 174 13.81 -22.03 -3.92
CA GLU A 174 15.19 -21.97 -3.47
C GLU A 174 15.91 -20.79 -4.14
N GLY A 175 16.65 -20.01 -3.35
CA GLY A 175 17.36 -18.85 -3.85
C GLY A 175 17.98 -18.01 -2.73
N PRO A 176 18.97 -17.17 -3.06
CA PRO A 176 19.55 -16.25 -2.09
C PRO A 176 18.51 -15.23 -1.62
N PHE A 177 18.69 -14.70 -0.40
CA PHE A 177 17.90 -13.56 0.04
C PHE A 177 18.17 -12.32 -0.83
N PHE A 178 17.11 -11.58 -1.14
CA PHE A 178 17.19 -10.31 -1.87
C PHE A 178 17.63 -9.14 -0.96
N TYR A 179 17.37 -9.25 0.34
CA TYR A 179 17.75 -8.27 1.35
C TYR A 179 18.52 -8.92 2.51
N PRO A 180 19.38 -8.17 3.22
CA PRO A 180 19.97 -8.65 4.46
C PRO A 180 18.91 -9.19 5.45
N PRO A 181 19.18 -10.25 6.23
CA PRO A 181 18.20 -10.79 7.19
C PRO A 181 17.71 -9.79 8.24
N ASP A 182 18.54 -8.80 8.58
CA ASP A 182 18.29 -7.72 9.54
C ASP A 182 17.78 -6.43 8.89
N PHE A 183 17.46 -6.48 7.59
CA PHE A 183 16.94 -5.33 6.87
C PHE A 183 15.63 -4.81 7.47
N SER A 184 15.36 -3.53 7.26
CA SER A 184 14.09 -2.91 7.63
C SER A 184 12.91 -3.68 7.03
N ARG A 185 11.75 -3.62 7.70
CA ARG A 185 10.51 -4.25 7.22
C ARG A 185 9.98 -3.61 5.93
N SER A 186 10.55 -2.50 5.48
CA SER A 186 10.27 -1.85 4.22
C SER A 186 11.52 -1.19 3.62
N ASP A 187 11.56 -1.09 2.30
CA ASP A 187 12.59 -0.39 1.52
C ASP A 187 12.38 1.13 1.42
N GLN A 188 11.28 1.66 1.98
CA GLN A 188 10.97 3.08 1.97
C GLN A 188 11.93 3.89 2.84
N SER A 189 12.32 5.07 2.36
CA SER A 189 13.06 6.05 3.15
C SER A 189 12.19 6.67 4.26
N PRO A 190 12.78 7.17 5.36
CA PRO A 190 12.05 7.90 6.40
C PRO A 190 11.26 9.10 5.86
N GLN A 191 11.77 9.76 4.81
CA GLN A 191 11.15 10.89 4.13
C GLN A 191 9.86 10.48 3.40
N GLU A 192 9.92 9.38 2.64
CA GLU A 192 8.76 8.82 1.93
C GLU A 192 7.71 8.35 2.92
N TRP A 193 8.13 7.64 3.97
CA TRP A 193 7.23 7.20 5.04
C TRP A 193 6.55 8.40 5.71
N SER A 194 7.29 9.46 6.01
CA SER A 194 6.75 10.68 6.60
C SER A 194 5.70 11.34 5.71
N ALA A 195 5.97 11.41 4.40
CA ALA A 195 5.02 11.95 3.42
C ALA A 195 3.74 11.11 3.38
N GLU A 196 3.87 9.78 3.31
CA GLU A 196 2.74 8.85 3.24
C GLU A 196 1.87 8.87 4.50
N ILE A 197 2.47 9.01 5.69
CA ILE A 197 1.71 9.17 6.95
C ILE A 197 0.92 10.49 6.95
N VAL A 198 1.54 11.60 6.53
CA VAL A 198 0.83 12.89 6.41
C VAL A 198 -0.32 12.78 5.41
N ARG A 199 -0.10 12.12 4.27
CA ARG A 199 -1.12 11.90 3.25
C ARG A 199 -2.26 11.02 3.76
N GLU A 200 -1.96 9.94 4.46
CA GLU A 200 -2.97 9.06 5.07
C GLU A 200 -3.88 9.87 6.02
N GLU A 201 -3.29 10.66 6.91
CA GLU A 201 -4.04 11.47 7.87
C GLU A 201 -4.84 12.60 7.21
N ALA A 202 -4.34 13.17 6.12
CA ALA A 202 -5.10 14.09 5.28
C ALA A 202 -6.31 13.39 4.63
N MET A 203 -6.09 12.24 3.97
CA MET A 203 -7.16 11.50 3.28
C MET A 203 -8.28 11.04 4.22
N LYS A 204 -7.96 10.68 5.47
CA LYS A 204 -8.95 10.29 6.47
C LYS A 204 -9.90 11.42 6.88
N ARG A 205 -9.42 12.67 6.87
CA ARG A 205 -10.16 13.84 7.39
C ARG A 205 -10.87 14.62 6.29
N LEU A 206 -10.38 14.52 5.06
CA LEU A 206 -10.93 15.23 3.92
C LEU A 206 -12.08 14.46 3.27
N ARG A 207 -12.90 15.20 2.53
CA ARG A 207 -14.15 14.71 1.92
C ARG A 207 -14.20 15.06 0.44
N GLU A 208 -15.19 14.47 -0.23
CA GLU A 208 -15.48 14.72 -1.64
C GLU A 208 -14.26 14.39 -2.51
N GLU A 209 -13.92 15.22 -3.49
CA GLU A 209 -12.82 14.97 -4.42
C GLU A 209 -11.43 15.27 -3.84
N ILE A 210 -11.35 16.04 -2.75
CA ILE A 210 -10.09 16.62 -2.26
C ILE A 210 -9.06 15.56 -1.86
N PRO A 211 -9.40 14.45 -1.13
CA PRO A 211 -8.44 13.39 -0.79
C PRO A 211 -7.67 12.85 -2.00
N TYR A 212 -8.29 12.82 -3.18
CA TYR A 212 -7.71 12.26 -4.39
C TYR A 212 -6.84 13.28 -5.13
N SER A 213 -6.99 14.58 -4.85
CA SER A 213 -6.21 15.67 -5.45
C SER A 213 -4.94 16.05 -4.67
N ILE A 214 -4.66 15.38 -3.55
CA ILE A 214 -3.52 15.69 -2.68
C ILE A 214 -2.30 14.85 -3.04
N ALA A 215 -1.14 15.49 -3.09
CA ALA A 215 0.16 14.83 -3.02
C ALA A 215 0.94 15.37 -1.82
N THR A 216 1.96 14.62 -1.38
CA THR A 216 2.78 15.00 -0.22
C THR A 216 4.25 14.73 -0.51
N LYS A 217 5.13 15.65 -0.10
CA LYS A 217 6.58 15.48 -0.21
C LYS A 217 7.25 15.99 1.06
N THR A 218 8.12 15.17 1.65
CA THR A 218 8.98 15.62 2.75
C THR A 218 10.19 16.31 2.16
N GLU A 219 10.31 17.62 2.36
CA GLU A 219 11.41 18.45 1.83
C GLU A 219 12.61 18.47 2.80
N GLU A 220 12.37 18.30 4.10
CA GLU A 220 13.42 18.31 5.13
C GLU A 220 13.17 17.22 6.16
N PHE A 221 14.22 16.47 6.50
CA PHE A 221 14.23 15.47 7.56
C PHE A 221 15.58 15.56 8.26
N THR A 222 15.60 16.05 9.49
CA THR A 222 16.86 16.35 10.20
C THR A 222 16.77 15.95 11.65
N GLU A 223 17.75 15.16 12.09
CA GLU A 223 17.94 14.84 13.50
C GLU A 223 18.63 16.00 14.20
N ARG A 224 18.00 16.54 15.24
CA ARG A 224 18.57 17.62 16.04
C ARG A 224 19.44 17.04 17.16
N PRO A 225 20.43 17.81 17.68
CA PRO A 225 21.33 17.35 18.73
C PRO A 225 20.64 16.88 20.03
N ASN A 226 19.42 17.34 20.28
CA ASN A 226 18.61 16.95 21.45
C ASN A 226 17.82 15.64 21.23
N GLY A 227 18.04 14.92 20.13
CA GLY A 227 17.34 13.67 19.79
C GLY A 227 15.95 13.87 19.17
N MET A 228 15.50 15.11 18.98
CA MET A 228 14.25 15.41 18.27
C MET A 228 14.47 15.32 16.75
N VAL A 229 13.51 14.76 16.02
CA VAL A 229 13.50 14.77 14.56
C VAL A 229 12.64 15.95 14.09
N TYR A 230 13.23 16.82 13.27
CA TYR A 230 12.52 17.86 12.55
C TYR A 230 12.13 17.36 11.16
N ILE A 231 10.86 17.48 10.81
CA ILE A 231 10.30 17.02 9.54
C ILE A 231 9.48 18.16 8.94
N ARG A 232 9.81 18.58 7.72
CA ARG A 232 9.00 19.52 6.93
C ARG A 232 8.37 18.79 5.76
N THR A 233 7.04 18.72 5.75
CA THR A 233 6.28 18.06 4.70
C THR A 233 5.33 19.04 4.03
N VAL A 234 5.41 19.11 2.70
CA VAL A 234 4.52 19.92 1.87
C VAL A 234 3.34 19.05 1.42
N LEU A 235 2.13 19.57 1.58
CA LEU A 235 0.91 19.05 0.98
C LEU A 235 0.57 19.87 -0.26
N TYR A 236 0.52 19.22 -1.41
CA TYR A 236 0.15 19.82 -2.69
C TYR A 236 -1.33 19.59 -2.98
N VAL A 237 -1.99 20.60 -3.52
CA VAL A 237 -3.36 20.51 -4.06
C VAL A 237 -3.39 21.02 -5.51
N GLU A 238 -4.31 20.51 -6.31
CA GLU A 238 -4.42 20.88 -7.73
C GLU A 238 -4.99 22.27 -8.00
N ARG A 239 -5.77 22.82 -7.08
CA ARG A 239 -6.56 24.05 -7.29
C ARG A 239 -6.38 25.01 -6.12
N GLU A 240 -6.31 26.31 -6.42
CA GLU A 240 -6.30 27.38 -5.40
C GLU A 240 -7.49 27.25 -4.44
N ALA A 241 -8.67 26.88 -4.95
CA ALA A 241 -9.87 26.67 -4.14
C ALA A 241 -9.74 25.54 -3.10
N HIS A 242 -8.85 24.56 -3.31
CA HIS A 242 -8.65 23.45 -2.36
C HIS A 242 -7.74 23.82 -1.20
N LYS A 243 -6.80 24.75 -1.41
CA LYS A 243 -5.86 25.20 -0.38
C LYS A 243 -6.56 25.67 0.91
N PRO A 244 -7.56 26.58 0.88
CA PRO A 244 -8.26 26.99 2.10
C PRO A 244 -9.07 25.85 2.74
N ILE A 245 -9.54 24.87 1.97
CA ILE A 245 -10.28 23.71 2.51
C ILE A 245 -9.32 22.78 3.27
N LEU A 246 -8.15 22.51 2.71
CA LEU A 246 -7.10 21.71 3.35
C LEU A 246 -6.55 22.39 4.61
N ILE A 247 -6.40 23.71 4.58
CA ILE A 247 -6.00 24.50 5.77
C ILE A 247 -7.12 24.48 6.82
N GLY A 248 -8.37 24.65 6.37
CA GLY A 248 -9.56 24.76 7.21
C GLY A 248 -9.64 26.12 7.92
N LYS A 249 -10.82 26.42 8.47
CA LYS A 249 -11.05 27.66 9.24
C LYS A 249 -10.02 27.77 10.38
N ASP A 250 -9.31 28.90 10.44
CA ASP A 250 -8.26 29.18 11.43
C ASP A 250 -7.11 28.13 11.47
N GLY A 251 -6.88 27.42 10.37
CA GLY A 251 -5.87 26.36 10.27
C GLY A 251 -6.25 25.06 10.98
N ARG A 252 -7.52 24.89 11.40
CA ARG A 252 -7.97 23.75 12.21
C ARG A 252 -7.71 22.41 11.52
N MET A 253 -8.04 22.28 10.23
CA MET A 253 -7.89 21.02 9.50
C MET A 253 -6.42 20.63 9.41
N LEU A 254 -5.54 21.56 9.03
CA LEU A 254 -4.10 21.31 8.94
C LEU A 254 -3.49 20.94 10.30
N ARG A 255 -3.95 21.57 11.38
CA ARG A 255 -3.53 21.22 12.75
C ARG A 255 -3.97 19.82 13.16
N GLU A 256 -5.19 19.41 12.82
CA GLU A 256 -5.69 18.05 13.09
C GLU A 256 -4.89 16.98 12.33
N ILE A 257 -4.59 17.24 11.06
CA ILE A 257 -3.73 16.38 10.23
C ILE A 257 -2.33 16.29 10.87
N GLY A 258 -1.69 17.42 11.13
CA GLY A 258 -0.33 17.47 11.68
C GLY A 258 -0.23 16.83 13.07
N THR A 259 -1.23 17.04 13.93
CA THR A 259 -1.26 16.43 15.27
C THR A 259 -1.29 14.91 15.19
N ALA A 260 -2.13 14.36 14.31
CA ALA A 260 -2.28 12.91 14.17
C ALA A 260 -1.09 12.27 13.45
N ALA A 261 -0.57 12.91 12.40
CA ALA A 261 0.63 12.46 11.70
C ALA A 261 1.85 12.46 12.62
N ARG A 262 2.07 13.55 13.37
CA ARG A 262 3.17 13.65 14.36
C ARG A 262 3.10 12.55 15.40
N LYS A 263 1.90 12.21 15.91
CA LYS A 263 1.72 11.12 16.88
C LYS A 263 2.18 9.78 16.30
N GLN A 264 1.79 9.46 15.06
CA GLN A 264 2.21 8.22 14.40
C GLN A 264 3.71 8.21 14.12
N LEU A 265 4.27 9.31 13.60
CA LEU A 265 5.69 9.42 13.31
C LEU A 265 6.55 9.30 14.57
N SER A 266 6.10 9.86 15.70
CA SER A 266 6.85 9.76 16.97
C SER A 266 6.92 8.32 17.48
N VAL A 267 5.84 7.55 17.32
CA VAL A 267 5.82 6.12 17.67
C VAL A 267 6.75 5.34 16.73
N PHE A 268 6.63 5.56 15.42
CA PHE A 268 7.42 4.85 14.42
C PHE A 268 8.93 5.10 14.53
N LEU A 269 9.32 6.37 14.71
CA LEU A 269 10.74 6.75 14.84
C LEU A 269 11.29 6.51 16.26
N ALA A 270 10.44 6.11 17.21
CA ALA A 270 10.76 6.00 18.64
C ALA A 270 11.46 7.26 19.20
N ARG A 271 11.09 8.45 18.68
CA ARG A 271 11.73 9.74 18.96
C ARG A 271 10.72 10.88 18.98
N PRO A 272 10.98 11.98 19.71
CA PRO A 272 10.17 13.19 19.61
C PRO A 272 10.23 13.77 18.20
N VAL A 273 9.07 14.16 17.64
CA VAL A 273 8.98 14.75 16.30
C VAL A 273 8.44 16.18 16.37
N TYR A 274 9.11 17.11 15.69
CA TYR A 274 8.54 18.38 15.27
C TYR A 274 8.15 18.28 13.80
N LEU A 275 6.84 18.31 13.52
CA LEU A 275 6.30 18.22 12.17
C LEU A 275 5.81 19.60 11.72
N GLU A 276 6.48 20.16 10.73
CA GLU A 276 6.06 21.36 10.01
C GLU A 276 5.29 20.96 8.75
N LEU A 277 4.10 21.52 8.58
CA LEU A 277 3.27 21.29 7.40
C LEU A 277 3.08 22.58 6.63
N GLU A 278 3.30 22.52 5.32
CA GLU A 278 3.04 23.62 4.39
C GLU A 278 2.04 23.18 3.31
N VAL A 279 1.17 24.09 2.87
CA VAL A 279 0.23 23.82 1.78
C VAL A 279 0.61 24.65 0.55
N LYS A 280 0.99 23.96 -0.54
CA LYS A 280 1.29 24.56 -1.85
C LYS A 280 0.25 24.14 -2.89
N VAL A 281 0.05 24.97 -3.89
CA VAL A 281 -0.79 24.62 -5.05
C VAL A 281 0.14 24.16 -6.15
N TYR A 282 -0.11 22.97 -6.69
CA TYR A 282 0.56 22.44 -7.87
C TYR A 282 -0.52 22.18 -8.93
N PRO A 283 -0.77 23.14 -9.84
CA PRO A 283 -1.87 23.07 -10.78
C PRO A 283 -1.89 21.79 -11.60
N ASN A 284 -3.02 21.05 -11.56
CA ASN A 284 -3.27 19.86 -12.37
C ASN A 284 -2.17 18.78 -12.35
N TRP A 285 -1.43 18.65 -11.25
CA TRP A 285 -0.25 17.78 -11.17
C TRP A 285 -0.51 16.31 -11.56
N ARG A 286 -1.74 15.77 -11.40
CA ARG A 286 -2.07 14.39 -11.81
C ARG A 286 -2.08 14.17 -13.32
N LYS A 287 -2.13 15.25 -14.11
CA LYS A 287 -2.11 15.22 -15.58
C LYS A 287 -0.75 15.59 -16.16
N ASP A 288 0.19 16.02 -15.32
CA ASP A 288 1.49 16.52 -15.73
C ASP A 288 2.58 15.48 -15.40
N PRO A 289 3.17 14.80 -16.41
CA PRO A 289 4.23 13.81 -16.18
C PRO A 289 5.47 14.36 -15.48
N GLU A 290 5.79 15.65 -15.63
CA GLU A 290 6.92 16.27 -14.94
C GLU A 290 6.60 16.44 -13.45
N ALA A 291 5.41 16.94 -13.14
CA ALA A 291 4.92 17.02 -11.76
C ALA A 291 4.85 15.65 -11.08
N LEU A 292 4.43 14.61 -11.82
CA LEU A 292 4.42 13.24 -11.31
C LEU A 292 5.83 12.80 -10.90
N ARG A 293 6.84 12.99 -11.76
CA ARG A 293 8.25 12.69 -11.42
C ARG A 293 8.74 13.48 -10.22
N GLU A 294 8.45 14.78 -10.13
CA GLU A 294 8.88 15.60 -9.00
C GLU A 294 8.26 15.16 -7.65
N LEU A 295 7.05 14.59 -7.70
CA LEU A 295 6.35 13.99 -6.58
C LEU A 295 6.74 12.50 -6.36
N GLY A 296 7.65 12.00 -7.20
CA GLY A 296 8.23 10.66 -7.17
C GLY A 296 7.31 9.55 -7.71
N TYR A 297 6.31 9.90 -8.52
CA TYR A 297 5.46 8.96 -9.24
C TYR A 297 6.08 8.64 -10.61
N GLU A 298 7.20 7.91 -10.59
CA GLU A 298 7.96 7.48 -11.78
C GLU A 298 8.04 5.95 -11.91
#